data_AF-A0A9D6SKS6-F1
#
_entry.id   AF-A0A9D6SKS6-F1
#
_cell.length_a   1.000
_cell.length_b   1.000
_cell.length_c   1.000
_cell.angle_alpha   90.00
_cell.angle_beta   90.00
_cell.angle_gamma   90.00
#
_symmetry.space_group_name_H-M   'P 1'
#
loop_
_entity.id
_entity.type
_entity.pdbx_description
1 polymer ?
#
loop_
_entity_poly.entity_id
_entity_poly.type
_entity_poly.pdbx_seq_one_letter_code
_entity_poly.pdbx_strand_id
1 'polypeptide(L)'
;MGELEPRIKRITDFLELRLSQMHSYHNHKETMAHAAILVALAFVGAVLSSSQWPPQWIPPVQVSSRGVAALGVTMIWLVIHVYMRWQMRNRRVAALYVACLLKVLRRWADTSPSEEELKPYQDTIPSTHKIHFYVDLLIPWKSARVPSDEGMQGYPAAMVTEYLKTDTGALFAENLVSYGSIALGLVLLVRALS
;
A
#
# COMPACT_ATOMS: atom_id res chain seq x y z
N MET A 1 16.71 41.15 -16.64
CA MET A 1 17.17 40.35 -15.49
C MET A 1 16.23 40.43 -14.27
N GLY A 2 15.58 41.57 -13.98
CA GLY A 2 14.75 41.73 -12.76
C GLY A 2 13.46 40.88 -12.63
N GLU A 3 12.90 40.33 -13.73
CA GLU A 3 11.71 39.44 -13.65
C GLU A 3 12.05 37.95 -13.53
N LEU A 4 13.31 37.57 -13.75
CA LEU A 4 13.73 36.16 -13.77
C LEU A 4 13.88 35.61 -12.34
N GLU A 5 14.52 36.36 -11.44
CA GLU A 5 14.67 36.02 -10.03
C GLU A 5 13.34 35.77 -9.30
N PRO A 6 12.33 36.65 -9.38
CA PRO A 6 11.05 36.39 -8.72
C PRO A 6 10.30 35.20 -9.34
N ARG A 7 10.49 34.91 -10.64
CA ARG A 7 9.91 33.73 -11.27
C ARG A 7 10.58 32.44 -10.80
N ILE A 8 11.91 32.41 -10.76
CA ILE A 8 12.69 31.26 -10.27
C ILE A 8 12.34 30.97 -8.80
N LYS A 9 12.28 32.02 -7.96
CA LYS A 9 11.90 31.87 -6.56
C LYS A 9 10.51 31.26 -6.40
N ARG A 10 9.49 31.79 -7.09
CA ARG A 10 8.12 31.23 -7.04
C ARG A 10 8.06 29.76 -7.46
N ILE A 11 8.82 29.39 -8.50
CA ILE A 11 8.87 28.00 -8.96
C ILE A 11 9.56 27.12 -7.91
N THR A 12 10.65 27.59 -7.32
CA THR A 12 11.38 26.88 -6.27
C THR A 12 10.52 26.67 -5.03
N ASP A 13 9.89 27.73 -4.52
CA ASP A 13 8.96 27.68 -3.38
C ASP A 13 7.80 26.69 -3.64
N PHE A 14 7.25 26.69 -4.86
CA PHE A 14 6.21 25.75 -5.26
C PHE A 14 6.72 24.30 -5.24
N LEU A 15 7.90 24.03 -5.81
CA LEU A 15 8.49 22.69 -5.82
C LEU A 15 8.80 22.19 -4.41
N GLU A 16 9.33 23.03 -3.53
CA GLU A 16 9.58 22.70 -2.13
C GLU A 16 8.29 22.33 -1.40
N LEU A 17 7.22 23.12 -1.57
CA LEU A 17 5.91 22.82 -1.01
C LEU A 17 5.37 21.48 -1.53
N ARG A 18 5.51 21.18 -2.83
CA ARG A 18 5.07 19.91 -3.41
C ARG A 18 5.87 18.72 -2.89
N LEU A 19 7.19 18.85 -2.78
CA LEU A 19 8.05 17.82 -2.20
C LEU A 19 7.71 17.55 -0.72
N SER A 20 7.50 18.63 0.05
CA SER A 20 7.07 18.53 1.46
C SER A 20 5.71 17.84 1.58
N GLN A 21 4.74 18.19 0.72
CA GLN A 21 3.44 17.50 0.66
C GLN A 21 3.59 16.00 0.34
N MET A 22 4.43 15.63 -0.63
CA MET A 22 4.68 14.23 -0.98
C MET A 22 5.32 13.45 0.17
N HIS A 23 6.28 14.06 0.87
CA HIS A 23 6.91 13.44 2.04
C HIS A 23 5.91 13.25 3.19
N SER A 24 5.10 14.26 3.48
CA SER A 24 4.02 14.17 4.47
C SER A 24 3.00 13.08 4.13
N TYR A 25 2.60 12.99 2.84
CA TYR A 25 1.71 11.94 2.35
C TYR A 25 2.32 10.54 2.54
N HIS A 26 3.60 10.36 2.20
CA HIS A 26 4.31 9.10 2.43
C HIS A 26 4.29 8.69 3.91
N ASN A 27 4.64 9.61 4.81
CA ASN A 27 4.67 9.36 6.26
C ASN A 27 3.28 9.02 6.81
N HIS A 28 2.24 9.69 6.30
CA HIS A 28 0.86 9.37 6.64
C HIS A 28 0.48 7.94 6.24
N LYS A 29 0.84 7.50 5.01
CA LYS A 29 0.58 6.11 4.55
C LYS A 29 1.36 5.08 5.36
N GLU A 30 2.59 5.40 5.74
CA GLU A 30 3.40 4.56 6.62
C GLU A 30 2.77 4.40 8.01
N THR A 31 2.28 5.49 8.60
CA THR A 31 1.57 5.47 9.89
C THR A 31 0.31 4.60 9.82
N MET A 32 -0.47 4.72 8.74
CA MET A 32 -1.69 3.92 8.55
C MET A 32 -1.38 2.43 8.35
N ALA A 33 -0.29 2.10 7.67
CA ALA A 33 0.18 0.72 7.54
C ALA A 33 0.56 0.12 8.90
N HIS A 34 1.29 0.87 9.74
CA HIS A 34 1.62 0.42 11.10
C HIS A 34 0.38 0.25 11.98
N ALA A 35 -0.59 1.17 11.89
CA ALA A 35 -1.85 1.05 12.61
C ALA A 35 -2.61 -0.22 12.20
N ALA A 36 -2.67 -0.53 10.90
CA ALA A 36 -3.33 -1.75 10.42
C ALA A 36 -2.64 -3.04 10.94
N ILE A 37 -1.30 -3.06 10.97
CA ILE A 37 -0.53 -4.18 11.53
C ILE A 37 -0.81 -4.32 13.04
N LEU A 38 -0.85 -3.21 13.78
CA LEU A 38 -1.14 -3.22 15.21
C LEU A 38 -2.55 -3.78 15.49
N VAL A 39 -3.56 -3.37 14.72
CA VAL A 39 -4.91 -3.92 14.82
C VAL A 39 -4.91 -5.43 14.56
N ALA A 40 -4.18 -5.90 13.55
CA ALA A 40 -4.06 -7.33 13.26
C ALA A 40 -3.42 -8.11 14.42
N LEU A 41 -2.32 -7.60 14.98
CA LEU A 41 -1.64 -8.22 16.11
C LEU A 41 -2.48 -8.19 17.39
N ALA A 42 -3.18 -7.09 17.67
CA ALA A 42 -4.07 -6.97 18.81
C ALA A 42 -5.25 -7.95 18.72
N PHE A 43 -5.87 -8.07 17.54
CA PHE A 43 -6.93 -9.04 17.30
C PHE A 43 -6.43 -10.48 17.49
N VAL A 44 -5.28 -10.82 16.90
CA VAL A 44 -4.67 -12.15 17.05
C VAL A 44 -4.34 -12.44 18.51
N GLY A 45 -3.71 -11.50 19.20
CA GLY A 45 -3.36 -11.62 20.62
C GLY A 45 -4.60 -11.81 21.49
N ALA A 46 -5.69 -11.11 21.22
CA ALA A 46 -6.95 -11.24 21.96
C ALA A 46 -7.57 -12.64 21.80
N VAL A 47 -7.59 -13.19 20.58
CA VAL A 47 -8.14 -14.54 20.33
C VAL A 47 -7.25 -15.63 20.96
N LEU A 48 -5.92 -15.51 20.85
CA LEU A 48 -4.99 -16.52 21.36
C LEU A 48 -4.85 -16.52 22.89
N SER A 49 -4.91 -15.36 23.52
CA SER A 49 -4.77 -15.23 24.99
C SER A 49 -6.05 -15.54 25.76
N SER A 50 -7.22 -15.56 25.10
CA SER A 50 -8.46 -15.90 25.77
C SER A 50 -8.48 -17.36 26.23
N SER A 51 -8.58 -17.55 27.55
CA SER A 51 -8.75 -18.86 28.19
C SER A 51 -10.14 -19.45 27.96
N GLN A 52 -11.13 -18.60 27.69
CA GLN A 52 -12.52 -19.00 27.46
C GLN A 52 -12.86 -18.76 25.99
N TRP A 53 -12.66 -19.81 25.20
CA TRP A 53 -12.99 -19.79 23.78
C TRP A 53 -13.93 -20.95 23.44
N PRO A 54 -15.06 -20.71 22.75
CA PRO A 54 -15.55 -19.41 22.30
C PRO A 54 -15.96 -18.46 23.46
N PRO A 55 -15.96 -17.12 23.24
CA PRO A 55 -16.37 -16.16 24.26
C PRO A 55 -17.78 -16.44 24.81
N GLN A 56 -17.98 -16.19 26.12
CA GLN A 56 -19.25 -16.49 26.81
C GLN A 56 -20.48 -15.76 26.24
N TRP A 57 -20.28 -14.63 25.57
CA TRP A 57 -21.35 -13.87 24.93
C TRP A 57 -21.87 -14.52 23.63
N ILE A 58 -21.17 -15.53 23.10
CA ILE A 58 -21.66 -16.32 21.96
C ILE A 58 -22.67 -17.34 22.50
N PRO A 59 -23.96 -17.23 22.17
CA PRO A 59 -24.96 -18.15 22.67
C PRO A 59 -24.68 -19.57 22.16
N PRO A 60 -25.00 -20.61 22.93
CA PRO A 60 -24.92 -21.99 22.46
C PRO A 60 -25.91 -22.18 21.29
N VAL A 61 -25.38 -22.26 20.08
CA VAL A 61 -26.17 -22.52 18.87
C VAL A 61 -26.31 -24.02 18.66
N GLN A 62 -27.49 -24.48 18.22
CA GLN A 62 -27.79 -25.91 18.00
C GLN A 62 -26.82 -26.63 17.03
N VAL A 63 -26.09 -25.90 16.19
CA VAL A 63 -25.17 -26.47 15.19
C VAL A 63 -23.79 -26.75 15.81
N SER A 64 -23.08 -25.72 16.25
CA SER A 64 -21.80 -25.81 16.96
C SER A 64 -21.32 -24.40 17.34
N SER A 65 -21.11 -24.13 18.62
CA SER A 65 -20.55 -22.84 19.09
C SER A 65 -19.14 -22.58 18.54
N ARG A 66 -18.35 -23.64 18.31
CA ARG A 66 -17.02 -23.59 17.70
C ARG A 66 -17.07 -23.21 16.23
N GLY A 67 -18.03 -23.76 15.47
CA GLY A 67 -18.23 -23.42 14.07
C GLY A 67 -18.60 -21.94 13.89
N VAL A 68 -19.49 -21.43 14.75
CA VAL A 68 -19.88 -20.01 14.76
C VAL A 68 -18.69 -19.11 15.11
N ALA A 69 -17.89 -19.48 16.10
CA ALA A 69 -16.70 -18.73 16.47
C ALA A 69 -15.62 -18.75 15.39
N ALA A 70 -15.39 -19.90 14.74
CA ALA A 70 -14.47 -20.01 13.61
C ALA A 70 -14.90 -19.12 12.43
N LEU A 71 -16.18 -19.12 12.09
CA LEU A 71 -16.73 -18.24 11.06
C LEU A 71 -16.54 -16.76 11.43
N GLY A 72 -16.91 -16.37 12.65
CA GLY A 72 -16.78 -15.00 13.13
C GLY A 72 -15.34 -14.49 13.14
N VAL A 73 -14.41 -15.29 13.65
CA VAL A 73 -12.98 -14.96 13.63
C VAL A 73 -12.45 -14.85 12.21
N THR A 74 -12.83 -15.77 11.33
CA THR A 74 -12.42 -15.74 9.92
C THR A 74 -12.93 -14.48 9.23
N MET A 75 -14.18 -14.08 9.47
CA MET A 75 -14.74 -12.85 8.91
C MET A 75 -14.01 -11.59 9.39
N ILE A 76 -13.76 -11.47 10.70
CA ILE A 76 -13.03 -10.33 11.26
C ILE A 76 -11.59 -10.30 10.74
N TRP A 77 -10.91 -11.45 10.73
CA TRP A 77 -9.57 -11.60 10.17
C TRP A 77 -9.54 -11.16 8.70
N LEU A 78 -10.52 -11.59 7.89
CA LEU A 78 -10.58 -11.25 6.47
C LEU A 78 -10.70 -9.74 6.24
N VAL A 79 -11.54 -9.06 7.02
CA VAL A 79 -11.67 -7.59 6.96
C VAL A 79 -10.36 -6.91 7.31
N ILE A 80 -9.71 -7.32 8.40
CA ILE A 80 -8.42 -6.79 8.83
C ILE A 80 -7.35 -7.05 7.76
N HIS A 81 -7.32 -8.26 7.20
CA HIS A 81 -6.36 -8.67 6.18
C HIS A 81 -6.47 -7.79 4.93
N VAL A 82 -7.68 -7.65 4.39
CA VAL A 82 -7.95 -6.82 3.20
C VAL A 82 -7.61 -5.35 3.46
N TYR A 83 -7.98 -4.83 4.63
CA TYR A 83 -7.65 -3.44 5.00
C TYR A 83 -6.13 -3.23 5.12
N MET A 84 -5.43 -4.12 5.80
CA MET A 84 -3.98 -4.08 5.96
C MET A 84 -3.26 -4.15 4.61
N ARG A 85 -3.71 -5.07 3.74
CA ARG A 85 -3.25 -5.19 2.35
C ARG A 85 -3.38 -3.88 1.57
N TRP A 86 -4.57 -3.28 1.63
CA TRP A 86 -4.83 -2.02 0.98
C TRP A 86 -3.92 -0.90 1.49
N GLN A 87 -3.67 -0.81 2.80
CA GLN A 87 -2.76 0.18 3.37
C GLN A 87 -1.29 -0.06 2.97
N MET A 88 -0.82 -1.30 2.98
CA MET A 88 0.54 -1.65 2.55
C MET A 88 0.76 -1.32 1.07
N ARG A 89 -0.24 -1.58 0.22
CA ARG A 89 -0.21 -1.21 -1.19
C ARG A 89 -0.12 0.30 -1.38
N ASN A 90 -0.95 1.07 -0.67
CA ASN A 90 -0.89 2.53 -0.70
C ASN A 90 0.48 3.07 -0.25
N ARG A 91 1.09 2.46 0.77
CA ARG A 91 2.47 2.78 1.20
C ARG A 91 3.49 2.48 0.10
N ARG A 92 3.40 1.32 -0.57
CA ARG A 92 4.25 0.97 -1.71
C ARG A 92 4.11 2.00 -2.84
N VAL A 93 2.88 2.41 -3.18
CA VAL A 93 2.62 3.43 -4.20
C VAL A 93 3.34 4.74 -3.84
N ALA A 94 3.14 5.22 -2.62
CA ALA A 94 3.76 6.46 -2.15
C ALA A 94 5.30 6.38 -2.18
N ALA A 95 5.86 5.24 -1.73
CA ALA A 95 7.31 5.01 -1.74
C ALA A 95 7.87 5.00 -3.17
N LEU A 96 7.17 4.38 -4.12
CA LEU A 96 7.54 4.37 -5.54
C LEU A 96 7.58 5.79 -6.11
N TYR A 97 6.54 6.60 -5.87
CA TYR A 97 6.52 7.98 -6.36
C TYR A 97 7.69 8.82 -5.84
N VAL A 98 7.97 8.75 -4.54
CA VAL A 98 9.09 9.49 -3.93
C VAL A 98 10.43 8.99 -4.48
N ALA A 99 10.64 7.68 -4.56
CA ALA A 99 11.88 7.10 -5.06
C ALA A 99 12.14 7.46 -6.52
N CYS A 100 11.12 7.39 -7.38
CA CYS A 100 11.24 7.72 -8.80
C CYS A 100 11.51 9.20 -9.00
N LEU A 101 10.81 10.08 -8.28
CA LEU A 101 11.03 11.51 -8.35
C LEU A 101 12.47 11.87 -7.93
N LEU A 102 12.95 11.32 -6.81
CA LEU A 102 14.32 11.57 -6.34
C LEU A 102 15.38 11.09 -7.33
N LYS A 103 15.17 9.92 -7.96
CA LYS A 103 16.08 9.42 -8.99
C LYS A 103 16.12 10.33 -10.23
N VAL A 104 14.94 10.76 -10.71
CA VAL A 104 14.84 11.65 -11.87
C VAL A 104 15.49 13.00 -11.55
N LEU A 105 15.20 13.60 -10.38
CA LEU A 105 15.80 14.86 -9.96
C LEU A 105 17.31 14.76 -9.79
N ARG A 106 17.82 13.67 -9.21
CA ARG A 106 19.26 13.45 -9.08
C ARG A 106 19.93 13.35 -10.45
N ARG A 107 19.33 12.61 -11.38
CA ARG A 107 19.83 12.52 -12.76
C ARG A 107 19.82 13.90 -13.44
N TRP A 108 18.78 14.69 -13.19
CA TRP A 108 18.68 16.04 -13.77
C TRP A 108 19.61 17.08 -13.13
N ALA A 109 20.07 16.83 -11.91
CA ALA A 109 21.12 17.63 -11.30
C ALA A 109 22.48 17.42 -11.99
N ASP A 110 22.74 16.20 -12.46
CA ASP A 110 23.99 15.83 -13.13
C ASP A 110 23.92 16.04 -14.66
N THR A 111 22.72 15.98 -15.26
CA THR A 111 22.54 16.05 -16.72
C THR A 111 21.25 16.78 -17.04
N SER A 112 21.29 17.83 -17.86
CA SER A 112 20.09 18.59 -18.21
C SER A 112 19.01 17.68 -18.84
N PRO A 113 17.72 17.84 -18.45
CA PRO A 113 16.63 17.06 -18.99
C PRO A 113 16.48 17.27 -20.50
N SER A 114 16.16 16.20 -21.24
CA SER A 114 15.77 16.34 -22.64
C SER A 114 14.34 16.87 -22.77
N GLU A 115 13.99 17.41 -23.93
CA GLU A 115 12.62 17.90 -24.19
C GLU A 115 11.59 16.75 -24.12
N GLU A 116 11.97 15.55 -24.56
CA GLU A 116 11.11 14.36 -24.51
C GLU A 116 10.82 13.93 -23.07
N GLU A 117 11.81 14.03 -22.17
CA GLU A 117 11.67 13.68 -20.76
C GLU A 117 10.71 14.59 -20.00
N LEU A 118 10.57 15.84 -20.46
CA LEU A 118 9.70 16.85 -19.88
C LEU A 118 8.26 16.79 -20.41
N LYS A 119 8.04 16.17 -21.58
CA LYS A 119 6.71 16.02 -22.17
C LYS A 119 5.84 15.11 -21.30
N PRO A 120 4.52 15.36 -21.22
CA PRO A 120 3.60 14.45 -20.56
C PRO A 120 3.70 13.05 -21.16
N TYR A 121 3.64 12.02 -20.31
CA TYR A 121 3.59 10.63 -20.79
C TYR A 121 2.27 10.39 -21.54
N GLN A 122 2.36 9.90 -22.79
CA GLN A 122 1.21 9.73 -23.69
C GLN A 122 0.80 8.27 -23.91
N ASP A 123 1.64 7.30 -23.57
CA ASP A 123 1.33 5.89 -23.82
C ASP A 123 0.25 5.37 -22.86
N THR A 124 -0.57 4.45 -23.35
CA THR A 124 -1.56 3.75 -22.54
C THR A 124 -0.86 2.87 -21.52
N ILE A 125 -1.04 3.20 -20.24
CA ILE A 125 -0.52 2.36 -19.16
C ILE A 125 -1.35 1.07 -19.13
N PRO A 126 -0.73 -0.13 -19.11
CA PRO A 126 -1.46 -1.39 -19.10
C PRO A 126 -2.44 -1.46 -17.93
N SER A 127 -3.73 -1.59 -18.22
CA SER A 127 -4.74 -1.72 -17.18
C SER A 127 -4.71 -3.13 -16.58
N THR A 128 -4.87 -3.22 -15.27
CA THR A 128 -4.99 -4.51 -14.59
C THR A 128 -6.44 -4.96 -14.63
N HIS A 129 -6.70 -6.22 -15.04
CA HIS A 129 -8.04 -6.79 -14.98
C HIS A 129 -8.62 -6.74 -13.55
N LYS A 130 -9.88 -6.33 -13.41
CA LYS A 130 -10.55 -6.17 -12.09
C LYS A 130 -10.45 -7.42 -11.21
N ILE A 131 -10.51 -8.62 -11.79
CA ILE A 131 -10.39 -9.88 -11.04
C ILE A 131 -9.01 -10.00 -10.38
N HIS A 132 -7.94 -9.67 -11.10
CA HIS A 132 -6.59 -9.69 -10.53
C HIS A 132 -6.46 -8.70 -9.36
N PHE A 133 -7.17 -7.57 -9.41
CA PHE A 133 -7.21 -6.63 -8.30
C PHE A 133 -7.86 -7.22 -7.05
N TYR A 134 -9.03 -7.87 -7.17
CA TYR A 134 -9.69 -8.49 -6.02
C TYR A 134 -8.92 -9.68 -5.45
N VAL A 135 -8.37 -10.54 -6.32
CA VAL A 135 -7.52 -11.66 -5.88
C VAL A 135 -6.28 -11.12 -5.18
N ASP A 136 -5.69 -10.05 -5.70
CA ASP A 136 -4.56 -9.38 -5.09
C ASP A 136 -4.89 -8.71 -3.75
N LEU A 137 -6.15 -8.47 -3.38
CA LEU A 137 -6.47 -8.06 -2.01
C LEU A 137 -6.43 -9.23 -1.01
N LEU A 138 -6.50 -10.47 -1.50
CA LEU A 138 -6.54 -11.69 -0.69
C LEU A 138 -5.19 -12.41 -0.66
N ILE A 139 -4.57 -12.66 -1.81
CA ILE A 139 -3.23 -13.26 -1.91
C ILE A 139 -2.32 -12.41 -2.81
N PRO A 140 -1.06 -12.11 -2.43
CA PRO A 140 -0.19 -11.27 -3.24
C PRO A 140 -0.06 -11.80 -4.68
N TRP A 141 -0.46 -11.00 -5.66
CA TRP A 141 -0.48 -11.40 -7.06
C TRP A 141 0.53 -10.58 -7.86
N LYS A 142 1.56 -11.23 -8.39
CA LYS A 142 2.66 -10.56 -9.12
C LYS A 142 2.17 -9.70 -10.30
N SER A 143 1.11 -10.14 -10.98
CA SER A 143 0.56 -9.43 -12.15
C SER A 143 -0.39 -8.30 -11.78
N ALA A 144 -0.79 -8.18 -10.52
CA ALA A 144 -1.55 -7.03 -10.04
C ALA A 144 -0.56 -5.91 -9.79
N ARG A 145 -0.19 -5.21 -10.87
CA ARG A 145 0.61 -4.01 -10.75
C ARG A 145 -0.12 -3.04 -9.83
N VAL A 146 0.66 -2.29 -9.05
CA VAL A 146 0.15 -1.10 -8.38
C VAL A 146 -0.65 -0.31 -9.42
N PRO A 147 -1.90 0.13 -9.14
CA PRO A 147 -2.63 0.93 -10.09
C PRO A 147 -1.71 2.10 -10.39
N SER A 148 -1.24 2.17 -11.63
CA SER A 148 -0.82 3.43 -12.18
C SER A 148 -2.07 4.28 -12.08
N ASP A 149 -2.13 5.14 -11.07
CA ASP A 149 -3.27 6.02 -10.90
C ASP A 149 -3.57 6.65 -12.25
N GLU A 150 -4.85 6.79 -12.59
CA GLU A 150 -5.30 7.58 -13.75
C GLU A 150 -4.66 8.98 -13.75
N GLY A 151 -4.17 9.44 -12.59
CA GLY A 151 -3.36 10.65 -12.42
C GLY A 151 -1.93 10.62 -12.99
N MET A 152 -1.40 9.52 -13.54
CA MET A 152 -0.09 9.53 -14.22
C MET A 152 -0.12 10.21 -15.59
N GLN A 153 -1.31 10.31 -16.21
CA GLN A 153 -1.53 11.08 -17.44
C GLN A 153 -1.34 12.57 -17.12
N GLY A 154 -0.17 13.12 -17.45
CA GLY A 154 0.20 14.50 -17.12
C GLY A 154 1.52 14.64 -16.36
N TYR A 155 2.07 13.54 -15.84
CA TYR A 155 3.44 13.57 -15.32
C TYR A 155 4.49 13.54 -16.45
N PRO A 156 5.69 14.09 -16.21
CA PRO A 156 6.80 14.01 -17.16
C PRO A 156 7.12 12.55 -17.53
N ALA A 157 7.40 12.30 -18.80
CA ALA A 157 7.70 10.97 -19.33
C ALA A 157 8.87 10.29 -18.59
N ALA A 158 9.87 11.05 -18.15
CA ALA A 158 10.96 10.54 -17.33
C ALA A 158 10.48 9.93 -16.00
N MET A 159 9.49 10.54 -15.34
CA MET A 159 8.94 10.05 -14.07
C MET A 159 8.21 8.73 -14.27
N VAL A 160 7.31 8.67 -15.26
CA VAL A 160 6.51 7.47 -15.54
C VAL A 160 7.41 6.32 -16.01
N THR A 161 8.41 6.61 -16.85
CA THR A 161 9.37 5.60 -17.31
C THR A 161 10.19 5.04 -16.15
N GLU A 162 10.63 5.88 -15.21
CA GLU A 162 11.36 5.42 -14.03
C GLU A 162 10.45 4.64 -13.07
N TYR A 163 9.18 5.04 -12.94
CA TYR A 163 8.16 4.33 -12.16
C TYR A 163 7.96 2.89 -12.64
N LEU A 164 7.88 2.69 -13.97
CA LEU A 164 7.70 1.37 -14.55
C LEU A 164 8.92 0.45 -14.39
N LYS A 165 10.09 1.01 -14.08
CA LYS A 165 11.36 0.28 -13.92
C LYS A 165 11.77 0.09 -12.46
N THR A 166 11.31 0.96 -11.56
CA THR A 166 11.78 0.98 -10.18
C THR A 166 11.10 -0.09 -9.34
N ASP A 167 11.88 -1.06 -8.88
CA ASP A 167 11.49 -1.92 -7.78
C ASP A 167 11.80 -1.26 -6.44
N THR A 168 10.92 -1.44 -5.45
CA THR A 168 11.12 -0.95 -4.08
C THR A 168 11.05 -2.11 -3.09
N GLY A 169 11.86 -2.01 -2.02
CA GLY A 169 11.78 -2.94 -0.88
C GLY A 169 10.40 -2.95 -0.19
N ALA A 170 9.55 -1.94 -0.46
CA ALA A 170 8.18 -1.90 -0.01
C ALA A 170 7.34 -3.08 -0.53
N LEU A 171 7.66 -3.64 -1.71
CA LEU A 171 7.03 -4.86 -2.22
C LEU A 171 7.34 -6.07 -1.33
N PHE A 172 8.59 -6.21 -0.89
CA PHE A 172 8.97 -7.29 0.03
C PHE A 172 8.24 -7.15 1.36
N ALA A 173 8.20 -5.94 1.93
CA ALA A 173 7.49 -5.68 3.18
C ALA A 173 5.98 -5.95 3.07
N GLU A 174 5.34 -5.54 1.97
CA GLU A 174 3.94 -5.85 1.68
C GLU A 174 3.71 -7.37 1.65
N ASN A 175 4.52 -8.11 0.89
CA ASN A 175 4.39 -9.56 0.77
C ASN A 175 4.61 -10.27 2.11
N LEU A 176 5.65 -9.88 2.86
CA LEU A 176 5.96 -10.47 4.17
C LEU A 176 4.79 -10.30 5.15
N VAL A 177 4.25 -9.08 5.25
CA VAL A 177 3.11 -8.76 6.13
C VAL A 177 1.85 -9.51 5.67
N SER A 178 1.64 -9.63 4.36
CA SER A 178 0.49 -10.36 3.79
C SER A 178 0.54 -11.83 4.11
N TYR A 179 1.66 -12.49 3.83
CA TYR A 179 1.84 -13.92 4.14
C TYR A 179 1.85 -14.19 5.64
N GLY A 180 2.42 -13.28 6.44
CA GLY A 180 2.34 -13.34 7.90
C GLY A 180 0.89 -13.30 8.39
N SER A 181 0.07 -12.40 7.84
CA SER A 181 -1.35 -12.34 8.18
C SER A 181 -2.13 -13.59 7.75
N ILE A 182 -1.81 -14.20 6.61
CA ILE A 182 -2.39 -15.49 6.20
C ILE A 182 -2.03 -16.60 7.19
N ALA A 183 -0.74 -16.70 7.57
CA ALA A 183 -0.29 -17.67 8.56
C ALA A 183 -1.01 -17.48 9.91
N LEU A 184 -1.14 -16.24 10.38
CA LEU A 184 -1.89 -15.91 11.59
C LEU A 184 -3.38 -16.27 11.46
N GLY A 185 -3.98 -16.05 10.29
CA GLY A 185 -5.36 -16.47 10.00
C GLY A 185 -5.56 -17.99 10.16
N LEU A 186 -4.61 -18.79 9.68
CA LEU A 186 -4.64 -20.24 9.87
C LEU A 186 -4.53 -20.63 11.35
N VAL A 187 -3.64 -19.98 12.11
CA VAL A 187 -3.49 -20.21 13.55
C VAL A 187 -4.78 -19.85 14.29
N LEU A 188 -5.41 -18.73 13.94
CA LEU A 188 -6.69 -18.32 14.49
C LEU A 188 -7.81 -19.32 14.21
N LEU A 189 -7.86 -19.86 12.99
CA LEU A 189 -8.84 -20.85 12.60
C LEU A 189 -8.66 -22.16 13.39
N VAL A 190 -7.42 -22.64 13.53
CA VAL A 190 -7.11 -23.81 14.36
C VAL A 190 -7.54 -23.56 15.81
N ARG A 191 -7.17 -22.41 16.39
CA ARG A 191 -7.56 -22.05 17.76
C ARG A 191 -9.08 -22.01 17.93
N ALA A 192 -9.81 -21.51 16.95
CA ALA A 192 -11.26 -21.38 17.02
C ALA A 192 -12.01 -22.72 16.91
N LEU A 193 -11.39 -23.72 16.27
CA LEU A 193 -11.93 -25.07 16.13
C LEU A 193 -11.53 -26.02 17.28
N SER A 194 -10.47 -25.69 18.02
CA SER A 194 -9.93 -26.45 19.16
C SER A 194 -10.80 -26.32 20.42
#